data_AF-A8TTH7-F1
#
_entry.id   AF-A8TTH7-F1
#
_cell.length_a   1.000
_cell.length_b   1.000
_cell.length_c   1.000
_cell.angle_alpha   90.00
_cell.angle_beta   90.00
_cell.angle_gamma   90.00
#
_symmetry.space_group_name_H-M   'P 1'
#
loop_
_entity.id
_entity.type
_entity.pdbx_description
1 polymer ?
#
loop_
_entity_poly.entity_id
_entity_poly.type
_entity_poly.pdbx_seq_one_letter_code
_entity_poly.pdbx_strand_id
1 'polypeptide(L)'
;MPNSTTTLDATDGLAFVKEVDQLGRSLTKVRDGVGKVIFGQQEVVDQTLVTVLAGGHALLIGVPGLAKTRLVETLGIILGLDDKRIQCTPDLMPADILGSEVLEEDADGKRSFRFIQGPVFTQLLMADEINRASPRTQSALLQAMQEHTVSIAGQTHRLPEPFHVLATQNPLEQEGTYPLPEAQLDRFLLQVSVGYPDEAAERAMLLATTGSQEVEVERILSGEQLLRAQKLLRRIPVGESVVDAILAIVRNGRPDSTDIDEVRRNVAWGPGPRASQALMLAIRARAVLDGRLAPSIDDVLALAHPVLRHRMALNFAARAEGVTLDSVIDRLCAPHR
;
A
#
# COMPACT_ATOMS: atom_id res chain seq x y z
N MET A 1 27.46 14.53 -29.37
CA MET A 1 26.15 14.89 -28.80
C MET A 1 26.39 15.20 -27.34
N PRO A 2 26.35 16.46 -26.89
CA PRO A 2 26.79 16.79 -25.54
C PRO A 2 25.74 16.37 -24.52
N ASN A 3 26.22 15.71 -23.46
CA ASN A 3 25.51 15.34 -22.26
C ASN A 3 24.88 16.57 -21.60
N SER A 4 23.55 16.59 -21.49
CA SER A 4 22.83 17.50 -20.60
C SER A 4 22.85 16.92 -19.19
N THR A 5 23.99 17.05 -18.51
CA THR A 5 24.04 16.92 -17.06
C THR A 5 23.36 18.16 -16.49
N THR A 6 22.11 18.01 -16.07
CA THR A 6 21.36 19.05 -15.37
C THR A 6 22.06 19.34 -14.04
N THR A 7 22.94 20.33 -14.03
CA THR A 7 23.44 20.94 -12.80
C THR A 7 22.23 21.57 -12.11
N LEU A 8 21.70 20.90 -11.09
CA LEU A 8 20.83 21.55 -10.11
C LEU A 8 21.58 22.77 -9.59
N ASP A 9 21.03 23.96 -9.79
CA ASP A 9 21.58 25.18 -9.22
C ASP A 9 21.76 24.98 -7.71
N ALA A 10 22.87 25.45 -7.13
CA ALA A 10 23.18 25.22 -5.71
C ALA A 10 22.05 25.70 -4.78
N THR A 11 21.31 26.74 -5.21
CA THR A 11 20.12 27.28 -4.55
C THR A 11 18.94 26.31 -4.58
N ASP A 12 18.71 25.64 -5.71
CA ASP A 12 17.65 24.65 -5.88
C ASP A 12 17.92 23.38 -5.09
N GLY A 13 19.19 22.97 -5.02
CA GLY A 13 19.63 21.84 -4.18
C GLY A 13 19.39 22.11 -2.69
N LEU A 14 19.73 23.30 -2.20
CA LEU A 14 19.52 23.67 -0.80
C LEU A 14 18.03 23.78 -0.45
N ALA A 15 17.20 24.31 -1.37
CA ALA A 15 15.75 24.38 -1.19
C ALA A 15 15.12 22.98 -1.12
N PHE A 16 15.54 22.07 -2.01
CA PHE A 16 15.08 20.67 -2.02
C PHE A 16 15.41 19.95 -0.71
N VAL A 17 16.65 20.06 -0.21
CA VAL A 17 17.05 19.43 1.06
C VAL A 17 16.20 19.92 2.23
N LYS A 18 15.91 21.23 2.29
CA LYS A 18 15.05 21.81 3.33
C LYS A 18 13.62 21.27 3.25
N GLU A 19 13.08 21.11 2.04
CA GLU A 19 11.73 20.57 1.82
C GLU A 19 11.64 19.11 2.30
N VAL A 20 12.65 18.27 2.00
CA VAL A 20 12.70 16.88 2.45
C VAL A 20 12.87 16.79 3.97
N ASP A 21 13.72 17.62 4.58
CA ASP A 21 13.88 17.65 6.04
C ASP A 21 12.58 18.08 6.75
N GLN A 22 11.89 19.10 6.23
CA GLN A 22 10.58 19.52 6.76
C GLN A 22 9.51 18.43 6.63
N LEU A 23 9.52 17.70 5.51
CA LEU A 23 8.66 16.53 5.32
C LEU A 23 8.98 15.46 6.37
N GLY A 24 10.25 15.09 6.54
CA GLY A 24 10.69 14.10 7.53
C GLY A 24 10.20 14.43 8.94
N ARG A 25 10.32 15.70 9.38
CA ARG A 25 9.79 16.16 10.68
C ARG A 25 8.28 16.03 10.78
N SER A 26 7.55 16.32 9.70
CA SER A 26 6.09 16.15 9.67
C SER A 26 5.72 14.67 9.76
N LEU A 27 6.46 13.79 9.08
CA LEU A 27 6.24 12.35 9.12
C LEU A 27 6.57 11.74 10.49
N THR A 28 7.57 12.26 11.21
CA THR A 28 7.80 11.87 12.60
C THR A 28 6.56 12.14 13.46
N LYS A 29 5.95 13.34 13.33
CA LYS A 29 4.70 13.66 14.03
C LYS A 29 3.55 12.74 13.63
N VAL A 30 3.43 12.43 12.34
CA VAL A 30 2.44 11.46 11.83
C VAL A 30 2.62 10.10 12.50
N ARG A 31 3.85 9.56 12.51
CA ARG A 31 4.15 8.26 13.15
C ARG A 31 3.84 8.28 14.64
N ASP A 32 4.23 9.34 15.34
CA ASP A 32 3.94 9.51 16.76
C ASP A 32 2.42 9.61 17.03
N GLY A 33 1.68 10.29 16.16
CA GLY A 33 0.22 10.37 16.22
C GLY A 33 -0.45 9.00 16.08
N VAL A 34 -0.03 8.20 15.10
CA VAL A 34 -0.54 6.84 14.92
C VAL A 34 -0.18 5.94 16.10
N GLY A 35 1.03 6.07 16.64
CA GLY A 35 1.52 5.29 17.78
C GLY A 35 0.78 5.53 19.09
N LYS A 36 -0.02 6.60 19.20
CA LYS A 36 -0.93 6.83 20.34
C LYS A 36 -2.16 5.92 20.32
N VAL A 37 -2.51 5.38 19.15
CA VAL A 37 -3.73 4.61 18.92
C VAL A 37 -3.42 3.14 18.62
N ILE A 38 -2.33 2.90 17.89
CA ILE A 38 -1.92 1.58 17.41
C ILE A 38 -0.70 1.11 18.22
N PHE A 39 -0.89 0.05 19.00
CA PHE A 39 0.13 -0.50 19.90
C PHE A 39 0.76 -1.76 19.31
N GLY A 40 2.09 -1.89 19.42
CA GLY A 40 2.83 -3.12 19.05
C GLY A 40 2.88 -3.45 17.56
N GLN A 41 2.44 -2.54 16.68
CA GLN A 41 2.40 -2.79 15.22
C GLN A 41 3.18 -1.73 14.44
N GLN A 42 4.34 -1.30 14.95
CA GLN A 42 5.14 -0.24 14.32
C GLN A 42 5.52 -0.57 12.88
N GLU A 43 5.90 -1.81 12.59
CA GLU A 43 6.22 -2.23 11.22
C GLU A 43 5.01 -2.14 10.27
N VAL A 44 3.81 -2.50 10.75
CA VAL A 44 2.57 -2.39 9.96
C VAL A 44 2.24 -0.93 9.68
N VAL A 45 2.39 -0.06 10.69
CA VAL A 45 2.21 1.39 10.56
C VAL A 45 3.20 1.95 9.53
N ASP A 46 4.48 1.63 9.68
CA ASP A 46 5.54 2.13 8.80
C ASP A 46 5.34 1.65 7.35
N GLN A 47 5.03 0.37 7.12
CA GLN A 47 4.77 -0.15 5.78
C GLN A 47 3.50 0.46 5.14
N THR A 48 2.47 0.73 5.95
CA THR A 48 1.25 1.39 5.46
C THR A 48 1.52 2.85 5.10
N LEU A 49 2.24 3.59 5.95
CA LEU A 49 2.68 4.96 5.67
C LEU A 49 3.58 5.04 4.44
N VAL A 50 4.57 4.14 4.32
CA VAL A 50 5.42 3.99 3.14
C VAL A 50 4.58 3.81 1.89
N THR A 51 3.51 3.00 1.98
CA THR A 51 2.64 2.75 0.84
C THR A 51 1.88 4.00 0.38
N VAL A 52 1.27 4.71 1.31
CA VAL A 52 0.53 5.94 1.04
C VAL A 52 1.48 7.04 0.52
N LEU A 53 2.65 7.19 1.13
CA LEU A 53 3.69 8.14 0.71
C LEU A 53 4.27 7.84 -0.67
N ALA A 54 4.35 6.57 -1.04
CA ALA A 54 4.79 6.15 -2.37
C ALA A 54 3.72 6.34 -3.46
N GLY A 55 2.49 6.74 -3.10
CA GLY A 55 1.39 6.87 -4.06
C GLY A 55 0.72 5.53 -4.40
N GLY A 56 0.86 4.52 -3.55
CA GLY A 56 0.40 3.15 -3.81
C GLY A 56 -0.81 2.71 -2.98
N HIS A 57 -1.20 1.46 -3.17
CA HIS A 57 -2.24 0.75 -2.42
C HIS A 57 -1.61 -0.38 -1.62
N ALA A 58 -2.16 -0.71 -0.45
CA ALA A 58 -1.65 -1.78 0.41
C ALA A 58 -2.66 -2.91 0.56
N LEU A 59 -2.16 -4.14 0.66
CA LEU A 59 -2.94 -5.32 1.03
C LEU A 59 -2.51 -5.76 2.44
N LEU A 60 -3.41 -5.59 3.42
CA LEU A 60 -3.22 -5.94 4.82
C LEU A 60 -3.68 -7.39 5.06
N ILE A 61 -2.73 -8.31 5.24
CA ILE A 61 -3.01 -9.72 5.52
C ILE A 61 -2.94 -9.95 7.02
N GLY A 62 -4.04 -10.40 7.63
CA GLY A 62 -4.04 -10.74 9.05
C GLY A 62 -5.40 -11.22 9.51
N VAL A 63 -5.45 -11.85 10.68
CA VAL A 63 -6.71 -12.33 11.26
C VAL A 63 -7.59 -11.14 11.73
N PRO A 64 -8.90 -11.38 12.00
CA PRO A 64 -9.77 -10.37 12.57
C PRO A 64 -9.28 -9.88 13.94
N GLY A 65 -9.63 -8.64 14.31
CA GLY A 65 -9.32 -8.08 15.64
C GLY A 65 -7.94 -7.42 15.79
N LEU A 66 -7.09 -7.43 14.76
CA LEU A 66 -5.74 -6.84 14.82
C LEU A 66 -5.69 -5.33 14.53
N ALA A 67 -6.72 -4.57 14.94
CA ALA A 67 -6.80 -3.11 14.79
C ALA A 67 -6.61 -2.55 13.36
N LYS A 68 -6.76 -3.38 12.31
CA LYS A 68 -6.63 -2.96 10.89
C LYS A 68 -7.58 -1.82 10.54
N THR A 69 -8.86 -1.92 10.93
CA THR A 69 -9.85 -0.86 10.72
C THR A 69 -9.46 0.44 11.41
N ARG A 70 -9.07 0.35 12.68
CA ARG A 70 -8.64 1.50 13.47
C ARG A 70 -7.40 2.17 12.89
N LEU A 71 -6.46 1.40 12.32
CA LEU A 71 -5.29 1.94 11.63
C LEU A 71 -5.71 2.81 10.43
N VAL A 72 -6.62 2.32 9.58
CA VAL A 72 -7.06 3.06 8.39
C VAL A 72 -7.79 4.34 8.77
N GLU A 73 -8.72 4.26 9.72
CA GLU A 73 -9.45 5.43 10.24
C GLU A 73 -8.49 6.48 10.84
N THR A 74 -7.54 6.03 11.65
CA THR A 74 -6.52 6.91 12.26
C THR A 74 -5.67 7.60 11.19
N LEU A 75 -5.28 6.87 10.14
CA LEU A 75 -4.52 7.44 9.03
C LEU A 75 -5.34 8.45 8.22
N GLY A 76 -6.63 8.20 7.98
CA GLY A 76 -7.53 9.16 7.33
C GLY A 76 -7.55 10.50 8.04
N ILE A 77 -7.71 10.47 9.37
CA ILE A 77 -7.72 11.67 10.22
C ILE A 77 -6.35 12.37 10.21
N ILE A 78 -5.27 11.64 10.51
CA ILE A 78 -3.92 12.23 10.65
C ILE A 78 -3.42 12.82 9.34
N LEU A 79 -3.68 12.15 8.21
CA LEU A 79 -3.28 12.61 6.89
C LEU A 79 -4.26 13.63 6.29
N GLY A 80 -5.40 13.84 6.96
CA GLY A 80 -6.44 14.78 6.54
C GLY A 80 -6.99 14.44 5.17
N LEU A 81 -7.36 13.18 5.00
CA LEU A 81 -7.94 12.58 3.80
C LEU A 81 -9.43 12.31 4.06
N ASP A 82 -10.26 12.56 3.06
CA ASP A 82 -11.60 11.99 3.04
C ASP A 82 -11.46 10.47 2.98
N ASP A 83 -12.08 9.76 3.92
CA ASP A 83 -12.05 8.30 3.98
C ASP A 83 -13.44 7.69 3.82
N LYS A 84 -13.48 6.49 3.25
CA LYS A 84 -14.69 5.66 3.19
C LYS A 84 -14.32 4.21 3.43
N ARG A 85 -15.29 3.44 3.94
CA ARG A 85 -15.14 2.01 4.20
C ARG A 85 -16.16 1.21 3.41
N ILE A 86 -15.71 0.11 2.81
CA ILE A 86 -16.58 -0.92 2.25
C ILE A 86 -16.26 -2.26 2.91
N GLN A 87 -17.32 -3.02 3.19
CA GLN A 87 -17.20 -4.42 3.57
C GLN A 87 -17.44 -5.25 2.31
N CYS A 88 -16.47 -6.05 1.90
CA CYS A 88 -16.65 -6.97 0.79
C CYS A 88 -17.46 -8.18 1.25
N THR A 89 -18.58 -8.40 0.58
CA THR A 89 -19.48 -9.53 0.77
C THR A 89 -19.72 -10.22 -0.57
N PRO A 90 -20.17 -11.50 -0.59
CA PRO A 90 -20.40 -12.22 -1.85
C PRO A 90 -21.44 -11.57 -2.78
N ASP A 91 -22.37 -10.81 -2.20
CA ASP A 91 -23.45 -10.08 -2.88
C ASP A 91 -23.06 -8.66 -3.30
N LEU A 92 -21.90 -8.15 -2.88
CA LEU A 92 -21.44 -6.80 -3.24
C LEU A 92 -21.28 -6.68 -4.76
N MET A 93 -21.98 -5.72 -5.37
CA MET A 93 -21.97 -5.51 -6.82
C MET A 93 -20.95 -4.42 -7.20
N PRO A 94 -20.45 -4.42 -8.46
CA PRO A 94 -19.59 -3.34 -8.95
C PRO A 94 -20.21 -1.95 -8.80
N ALA A 95 -21.53 -1.84 -8.98
CA ALA A 95 -22.25 -0.57 -8.86
C ALA A 95 -22.24 -0.01 -7.42
N ASP A 96 -22.19 -0.89 -6.41
CA ASP A 96 -22.11 -0.48 -5.00
C ASP A 96 -20.75 0.12 -4.65
N ILE A 97 -19.71 -0.16 -5.46
CA ILE A 97 -18.36 0.35 -5.31
C ILE A 97 -18.14 1.59 -6.19
N LEU A 98 -18.50 1.49 -7.47
CA LEU A 98 -18.23 2.52 -8.47
C LEU A 98 -19.29 3.63 -8.49
N GLY A 99 -20.49 3.36 -7.99
CA GLY A 99 -21.66 4.22 -8.14
C GLY A 99 -22.62 3.74 -9.22
N SER A 100 -23.81 4.33 -9.24
CA SER A 100 -24.90 3.98 -10.15
C SER A 100 -25.65 5.21 -10.63
N GLU A 101 -26.34 5.10 -11.76
CA GLU A 101 -27.31 6.10 -12.18
C GLU A 101 -28.70 5.72 -11.68
N VAL A 102 -29.38 6.68 -11.07
CA VAL A 102 -30.78 6.57 -10.67
C VAL A 102 -31.63 7.53 -11.48
N LEU A 103 -32.85 7.11 -11.79
CA LEU A 103 -33.83 7.97 -12.43
C LEU A 103 -34.51 8.82 -11.35
N GLU A 104 -34.24 10.13 -11.34
CA GLU A 104 -34.98 11.09 -10.53
C GLU A 104 -36.08 11.72 -11.37
N GLU A 105 -37.28 11.84 -10.78
CA GLU A 105 -38.39 12.61 -11.33
C GLU A 105 -38.49 13.91 -10.53
N ASP A 106 -38.40 15.06 -11.21
CA ASP A 106 -38.55 16.35 -10.54
C ASP A 106 -40.03 16.63 -10.19
N ALA A 107 -40.26 17.71 -9.43
CA ALA A 107 -41.62 18.10 -9.02
C ALA A 107 -42.56 18.42 -10.20
N ASP A 108 -42.01 18.63 -11.39
CA ASP A 108 -42.73 18.93 -12.63
C ASP A 108 -42.94 17.67 -13.51
N GLY A 109 -42.54 16.48 -13.04
CA GLY A 109 -42.70 15.20 -13.73
C GLY A 109 -41.63 14.89 -14.79
N LYS A 110 -40.56 15.68 -14.86
CA LYS A 110 -39.46 15.46 -15.80
C LYS A 110 -38.48 14.44 -15.21
N ARG A 111 -38.22 13.40 -15.99
CA ARG A 111 -37.27 12.33 -15.65
C ARG A 111 -35.86 12.71 -16.06
N SER A 112 -34.90 12.62 -15.15
CA SER A 112 -33.47 12.81 -15.41
C SER A 112 -32.65 11.71 -14.75
N PHE A 113 -31.55 11.31 -15.38
CA PHE A 113 -30.60 10.37 -14.78
C PHE A 113 -29.62 11.16 -13.91
N ARG A 114 -29.51 10.78 -12.64
CA ARG A 114 -28.55 11.35 -11.68
C ARG A 114 -27.55 10.27 -11.30
N PHE A 115 -26.27 10.61 -11.42
CA PHE A 115 -25.19 9.76 -10.93
C PHE A 115 -25.04 9.88 -9.41
N ILE A 116 -25.11 8.74 -8.73
CA ILE A 116 -24.78 8.60 -7.31
C ILE A 116 -23.37 8.02 -7.22
N GLN A 117 -22.47 8.81 -6.65
CA GLN A 117 -21.08 8.42 -6.46
C GLN A 117 -20.96 7.25 -5.48
N GLY A 118 -20.26 6.21 -5.90
CA GLY A 118 -19.90 5.10 -5.02
C GLY A 118 -18.82 5.47 -3.99
N PRO A 119 -18.47 4.54 -3.09
CA PRO A 119 -17.45 4.72 -2.08
C PRO A 119 -16.03 4.93 -2.62
N VAL A 120 -15.73 4.58 -3.87
CA VAL A 120 -14.43 4.90 -4.50
C VAL A 120 -14.19 6.40 -4.67
N PHE A 121 -15.24 7.23 -4.64
CA PHE A 121 -15.11 8.69 -4.62
C PHE A 121 -14.75 9.16 -3.22
N THR A 122 -13.49 8.96 -2.86
CA THR A 122 -12.85 9.31 -1.60
C THR A 122 -11.33 9.44 -1.83
N GLN A 123 -10.55 9.83 -0.82
CA GLN A 123 -9.09 9.87 -0.91
C GLN A 123 -8.44 8.63 -0.26
N LEU A 124 -9.08 8.04 0.76
CA LEU A 124 -8.65 6.82 1.42
C LEU A 124 -9.80 5.82 1.52
N LEU A 125 -9.76 4.76 0.71
CA LEU A 125 -10.76 3.71 0.74
C LEU A 125 -10.24 2.49 1.52
N MET A 126 -10.96 2.11 2.57
CA MET A 126 -10.80 0.82 3.22
C MET A 126 -11.67 -0.23 2.53
N ALA A 127 -11.06 -1.32 2.04
CA ALA A 127 -11.80 -2.45 1.47
C ALA A 127 -11.61 -3.69 2.32
N ASP A 128 -12.54 -3.94 3.24
CA ASP A 128 -12.45 -5.06 4.17
C ASP A 128 -12.80 -6.39 3.52
N GLU A 129 -11.97 -7.40 3.75
CA GLU A 129 -12.15 -8.78 3.27
C GLU A 129 -12.34 -8.86 1.76
N ILE A 130 -11.45 -8.21 1.00
CA ILE A 130 -11.54 -8.10 -0.47
C ILE A 130 -11.71 -9.46 -1.18
N ASN A 131 -11.20 -10.53 -0.57
CA ASN A 131 -11.35 -11.90 -1.06
C ASN A 131 -12.79 -12.44 -0.96
N ARG A 132 -13.73 -11.80 -0.26
CA ARG A 132 -15.15 -12.22 -0.22
C ARG A 132 -15.98 -11.66 -1.36
N ALA A 133 -15.52 -10.57 -2.00
CA ALA A 133 -16.20 -10.00 -3.15
C ALA A 133 -16.06 -10.90 -4.39
N SER A 134 -17.08 -10.90 -5.25
CA SER A 134 -17.02 -11.63 -6.52
C SER A 134 -15.84 -11.16 -7.39
N PRO A 135 -15.29 -12.01 -8.29
CA PRO A 135 -14.19 -11.63 -9.17
C PRO A 135 -14.49 -10.38 -10.04
N ARG A 136 -15.77 -10.18 -10.41
CA ARG A 136 -16.22 -8.99 -11.16
C ARG A 136 -16.13 -7.73 -10.31
N THR A 137 -16.54 -7.81 -9.06
CA THR A 137 -16.50 -6.70 -8.08
C THR A 137 -15.05 -6.36 -7.70
N GLN A 138 -14.21 -7.37 -7.47
CA GLN A 138 -12.76 -7.18 -7.28
C GLN A 138 -12.14 -6.45 -8.47
N SER A 139 -12.45 -6.90 -9.70
CA SER A 139 -11.92 -6.29 -10.93
C SER A 139 -12.34 -4.82 -11.07
N ALA A 140 -13.58 -4.47 -10.70
CA ALA A 140 -14.08 -3.09 -10.73
C ALA A 140 -13.29 -2.18 -9.77
N LEU A 141 -13.07 -2.61 -8.52
CA LEU A 141 -12.26 -1.86 -7.55
C LEU A 141 -10.81 -1.70 -8.03
N LEU A 142 -10.20 -2.77 -8.53
CA LEU A 142 -8.81 -2.77 -9.01
C LEU A 142 -8.62 -1.94 -10.28
N GLN A 143 -9.65 -1.83 -11.12
CA GLN A 143 -9.64 -0.92 -12.25
C GLN A 143 -9.65 0.53 -11.77
N ALA A 144 -10.53 0.87 -10.82
CA ALA A 144 -10.58 2.21 -10.22
C ALA A 144 -9.23 2.60 -9.59
N MET A 145 -8.58 1.65 -8.89
CA MET A 145 -7.21 1.81 -8.37
C MET A 145 -6.19 2.13 -9.45
N GLN A 146 -6.24 1.45 -10.60
CA GLN A 146 -5.21 1.61 -11.63
C GLN A 146 -5.44 2.83 -12.53
N GLU A 147 -6.70 3.15 -12.81
CA GLU A 147 -7.09 4.17 -13.78
C GLU A 147 -7.36 5.54 -13.13
N HIS A 148 -7.60 5.57 -11.81
CA HIS A 148 -7.99 6.79 -11.07
C HIS A 148 -9.25 7.47 -11.67
N THR A 149 -10.02 6.70 -12.44
CA THR A 149 -11.27 7.11 -13.07
C THR A 149 -12.22 5.94 -13.11
N VAL A 150 -13.52 6.23 -13.12
CA VAL A 150 -14.58 5.23 -13.32
C VAL A 150 -15.46 5.65 -14.48
N SER A 151 -15.92 4.68 -15.26
CA SER A 151 -16.84 4.95 -16.38
C SER A 151 -18.20 4.32 -16.09
N ILE A 152 -19.22 5.17 -15.95
CA ILE A 152 -20.60 4.77 -15.65
C ILE A 152 -21.51 5.36 -16.72
N ALA A 153 -22.36 4.53 -17.32
CA ALA A 153 -23.30 4.93 -18.38
C ALA A 153 -22.67 5.73 -19.56
N GLY A 154 -21.42 5.42 -19.90
CA GLY A 154 -20.68 6.10 -20.97
C GLY A 154 -20.05 7.43 -20.59
N GLN A 155 -20.17 7.86 -19.32
CA GLN A 155 -19.50 9.05 -18.78
C GLN A 155 -18.32 8.66 -17.90
N THR A 156 -17.18 9.33 -18.08
CA THR A 156 -15.97 9.11 -17.28
C THR A 156 -15.91 10.12 -16.14
N HIS A 157 -15.77 9.62 -14.91
CA HIS A 157 -15.64 10.41 -13.69
C HIS A 157 -14.26 10.20 -13.09
N ARG A 158 -13.56 11.29 -12.73
CA ARG A 158 -12.26 11.22 -12.04
C ARG A 158 -12.44 11.01 -10.54
N LEU A 159 -11.57 10.22 -9.95
CA LEU A 159 -11.53 10.04 -8.49
C LEU A 159 -10.84 11.22 -7.81
N PRO A 160 -11.19 11.54 -6.55
CA PRO A 160 -10.47 12.53 -5.75
C PRO A 160 -9.00 12.13 -5.55
N GLU A 161 -8.09 13.10 -5.53
CA GLU A 161 -6.65 12.85 -5.36
C GLU A 161 -6.13 13.46 -4.04
N PRO A 162 -5.16 12.82 -3.36
CA PRO A 162 -4.60 11.51 -3.68
C PRO A 162 -5.61 10.37 -3.42
N PHE A 163 -5.63 9.33 -4.27
CA PHE A 163 -6.49 8.16 -4.10
C PHE A 163 -5.71 6.92 -3.63
N HIS A 164 -6.07 6.39 -2.47
CA HIS A 164 -5.46 5.20 -1.87
C HIS A 164 -6.50 4.15 -1.51
N VAL A 165 -6.07 2.89 -1.56
CA VAL A 165 -6.90 1.75 -1.16
C VAL A 165 -6.06 0.92 -0.20
N LEU A 166 -6.61 0.70 0.99
CA LEU A 166 -6.07 -0.23 1.99
C LEU A 166 -7.05 -1.39 2.06
N ALA A 167 -6.73 -2.46 1.35
CA ALA A 167 -7.54 -3.67 1.30
C ALA A 167 -7.13 -4.63 2.41
N THR A 168 -8.06 -5.31 3.05
CA THR A 168 -7.75 -6.33 4.06
C THR A 168 -8.15 -7.71 3.55
N GLN A 169 -7.40 -8.72 3.96
CA GLN A 169 -7.74 -10.12 3.68
C GLN A 169 -7.47 -10.97 4.93
N ASN A 170 -8.44 -11.82 5.27
CA ASN A 170 -8.32 -12.80 6.32
C ASN A 170 -7.80 -14.13 5.73
N PRO A 171 -6.59 -14.58 6.09
CA PRO A 171 -6.03 -15.81 5.51
C PRO A 171 -6.70 -17.10 6.02
N LEU A 172 -7.45 -17.05 7.12
CA LEU A 172 -8.08 -18.23 7.73
C LEU A 172 -9.48 -18.53 7.15
N GLU A 173 -10.06 -17.60 6.42
CA GLU A 173 -11.40 -17.74 5.89
C GLU A 173 -11.40 -18.54 4.59
N GLN A 174 -12.06 -19.71 4.60
CA GLN A 174 -12.06 -20.65 3.48
C GLN A 174 -13.42 -20.74 2.77
N GLU A 175 -14.50 -20.31 3.42
CA GLU A 175 -15.85 -20.37 2.86
C GLU A 175 -16.23 -19.06 2.17
N GLY A 176 -16.75 -19.15 0.94
CA GLY A 176 -17.25 -17.98 0.21
C GLY A 176 -16.16 -16.98 -0.21
N THR A 177 -14.90 -17.41 -0.29
CA THR A 177 -13.78 -16.57 -0.72
C THR A 177 -13.33 -16.85 -2.14
N TYR A 178 -13.03 -15.79 -2.88
CA TYR A 178 -12.44 -15.75 -4.20
C TYR A 178 -11.01 -15.18 -4.08
N PRO A 179 -9.96 -16.01 -4.27
CA PRO A 179 -8.59 -15.53 -4.21
C PRO A 179 -8.32 -14.53 -5.33
N LEU A 180 -7.57 -13.48 -5.04
CA LEU A 180 -7.15 -12.53 -6.06
C LEU A 180 -6.12 -13.21 -6.98
N PRO A 181 -6.34 -13.19 -8.31
CA PRO A 181 -5.33 -13.59 -9.27
C PRO A 181 -4.03 -12.80 -9.11
N GLU A 182 -2.91 -13.39 -9.53
CA GLU A 182 -1.57 -12.81 -9.40
C GLU A 182 -1.47 -11.45 -10.10
N ALA A 183 -2.10 -11.31 -11.27
CA ALA A 183 -2.17 -10.05 -12.01
C ALA A 183 -2.94 -8.95 -11.26
N GLN A 184 -3.85 -9.33 -10.35
CA GLN A 184 -4.57 -8.42 -9.47
C GLN A 184 -3.74 -8.02 -8.27
N LEU A 185 -3.12 -8.99 -7.61
CA LEU A 185 -2.22 -8.76 -6.49
C LEU A 185 -1.08 -7.79 -6.85
N ASP A 186 -0.50 -7.91 -8.04
CA ASP A 186 0.61 -7.07 -8.49
C ASP A 186 0.29 -5.55 -8.55
N ARG A 187 -1.00 -5.18 -8.53
CA ARG A 187 -1.46 -3.77 -8.43
C ARG A 187 -1.27 -3.16 -7.04
N PHE A 188 -1.12 -3.97 -6.00
CA PHE A 188 -0.79 -3.48 -4.66
C PHE A 188 0.71 -3.21 -4.56
N LEU A 189 1.09 -2.07 -4.00
CA LEU A 189 2.50 -1.74 -3.82
C LEU A 189 3.14 -2.70 -2.82
N LEU A 190 2.53 -2.84 -1.63
CA LEU A 190 2.98 -3.71 -0.55
C LEU A 190 1.88 -4.68 -0.12
N GLN A 191 2.29 -5.91 0.22
CA GLN A 191 1.54 -6.84 1.05
C GLN A 191 2.10 -6.78 2.49
N VAL A 192 1.32 -6.20 3.39
CA VAL A 192 1.69 -5.99 4.79
C VAL A 192 1.11 -7.11 5.64
N SER A 193 1.97 -7.86 6.33
CA SER A 193 1.56 -8.92 7.24
C SER A 193 1.29 -8.33 8.62
N VAL A 194 0.08 -8.54 9.14
CA VAL A 194 -0.35 -8.07 10.46
C VAL A 194 -0.40 -9.27 11.41
N GLY A 195 0.55 -9.31 12.35
CA GLY A 195 0.64 -10.32 13.39
C GLY A 195 -0.04 -9.89 14.69
N TYR A 196 -0.10 -10.81 15.66
CA TYR A 196 -0.52 -10.47 17.02
C TYR A 196 0.50 -9.53 17.68
N PRO A 197 0.04 -8.53 18.46
CA PRO A 197 0.95 -7.71 19.26
C PRO A 197 1.64 -8.54 20.34
N ASP A 198 2.78 -8.06 20.83
CA ASP A 198 3.41 -8.64 22.02
C ASP A 198 2.57 -8.37 23.29
N GLU A 199 2.89 -9.05 24.40
CA GLU A 199 2.16 -8.94 25.66
C GLU A 199 2.08 -7.49 26.17
N ALA A 200 3.16 -6.72 26.04
CA ALA A 200 3.22 -5.34 26.53
C ALA A 200 2.30 -4.43 25.72
N ALA A 201 2.30 -4.59 24.39
CA ALA A 201 1.43 -3.88 23.48
C ALA A 201 -0.04 -4.32 23.62
N GLU A 202 -0.31 -5.60 23.81
CA GLU A 202 -1.65 -6.13 24.07
C GLU A 202 -2.20 -5.56 25.38
N ARG A 203 -1.37 -5.51 26.43
CA ARG A 203 -1.74 -4.85 27.69
C ARG A 203 -2.05 -3.36 27.51
N ALA A 204 -1.23 -2.63 26.75
CA ALA A 204 -1.48 -1.22 26.45
C ALA A 204 -2.78 -1.04 25.67
N MET A 205 -3.02 -1.89 24.67
CA MET A 205 -4.25 -1.92 23.89
C MET A 205 -5.47 -2.17 24.79
N LEU A 206 -5.44 -3.19 25.66
CA LEU A 206 -6.52 -3.49 26.61
C LEU A 206 -6.86 -2.28 27.49
N LEU A 207 -5.86 -1.62 28.05
CA LEU A 207 -6.08 -0.44 28.90
C LEU A 207 -6.64 0.74 28.10
N ALA A 208 -6.16 0.95 26.86
CA ALA A 208 -6.58 2.07 26.02
C ALA A 208 -7.97 1.88 25.40
N THR A 209 -8.42 0.65 25.14
CA THR A 209 -9.73 0.37 24.53
C THR A 209 -10.83 0.13 25.55
N THR A 210 -10.50 -0.27 26.77
CA THR A 210 -11.48 -0.50 27.86
C THR A 210 -11.57 0.66 28.85
N GLY A 211 -10.67 1.65 28.74
CA GLY A 211 -10.70 2.87 29.54
C GLY A 211 -11.81 3.82 29.11
N SER A 212 -12.12 4.80 29.96
CA SER A 212 -13.15 5.83 29.71
C SER A 212 -12.63 7.04 28.91
N GLN A 213 -11.36 7.05 28.52
CA GLN A 213 -10.74 8.15 27.77
C GLN A 213 -10.57 7.76 26.31
N GLU A 214 -11.22 8.50 25.41
CA GLU A 214 -10.94 8.42 23.99
C GLU A 214 -9.69 9.24 23.66
N VAL A 215 -8.76 8.63 22.93
CA VAL A 215 -7.59 9.33 22.41
C VAL A 215 -8.02 10.15 21.21
N GLU A 216 -8.04 11.48 21.35
CA GLU A 216 -8.28 12.36 20.20
C GLU A 216 -7.10 12.31 19.24
N VAL A 217 -7.40 12.01 17.99
CA VAL A 217 -6.45 11.97 16.89
C VAL A 217 -6.52 13.29 16.15
N GLU A 218 -5.41 14.03 16.13
CA GLU A 218 -5.34 15.32 15.44
C GLU A 218 -4.84 15.15 14.01
N ARG A 219 -5.37 15.98 13.11
CA ARG A 219 -4.87 16.11 11.75
C ARG A 219 -3.48 16.76 11.74
N ILE A 220 -2.51 16.11 11.10
CA ILE A 220 -1.12 16.57 11.00
C ILE A 220 -0.79 17.03 9.58
N LEU A 221 -1.31 16.33 8.57
CA LEU A 221 -1.15 16.69 7.16
C LEU A 221 -2.52 16.95 6.50
N SER A 222 -2.50 17.55 5.32
CA SER A 222 -3.62 17.60 4.39
C SER A 222 -3.39 16.73 3.16
N GLY A 223 -4.46 16.32 2.48
CA GLY A 223 -4.35 15.61 1.19
C GLY A 223 -3.50 16.37 0.16
N GLU A 224 -3.55 17.70 0.14
CA GLU A 224 -2.68 18.50 -0.74
C GLU A 224 -1.20 18.41 -0.35
N GLN A 225 -0.90 18.47 0.96
CA GLN A 225 0.47 18.29 1.46
C GLN A 225 0.97 16.87 1.18
N LEU A 226 0.13 15.86 1.32
CA LEU A 226 0.47 14.47 0.99
C LEU A 226 0.78 14.33 -0.51
N LEU A 227 -0.03 14.91 -1.39
CA LEU A 227 0.21 14.89 -2.84
C LEU A 227 1.52 15.59 -3.21
N ARG A 228 1.86 16.70 -2.53
CA ARG A 228 3.16 17.37 -2.68
C ARG A 228 4.31 16.47 -2.19
N ALA A 229 4.15 15.81 -1.05
CA ALA A 229 5.12 14.86 -0.51
C ALA A 229 5.39 13.70 -1.49
N GLN A 230 4.35 13.09 -2.06
CA GLN A 230 4.46 12.04 -3.07
C GLN A 230 5.28 12.48 -4.29
N LYS A 231 5.08 13.72 -4.76
CA LYS A 231 5.87 14.30 -5.86
C LYS A 231 7.32 14.54 -5.46
N LEU A 232 7.56 15.02 -4.24
CA LEU A 232 8.89 15.25 -3.71
C LEU A 232 9.70 13.95 -3.61
N LEU A 233 9.09 12.89 -3.07
CA LEU A 233 9.72 11.58 -2.91
C LEU A 233 10.27 11.01 -4.22
N ARG A 234 9.56 11.21 -5.35
CA ARG A 234 10.01 10.75 -6.67
C ARG A 234 11.31 11.39 -7.15
N ARG A 235 11.68 12.55 -6.60
CA ARG A 235 12.88 13.32 -6.95
C ARG A 235 14.10 12.94 -6.09
N ILE A 236 13.91 12.13 -5.05
CA ILE A 236 15.01 11.74 -4.15
C ILE A 236 16.05 10.92 -4.92
N PRO A 237 17.33 11.32 -4.88
CA PRO A 237 18.38 10.58 -5.55
C PRO A 237 18.58 9.22 -4.90
N VAL A 238 18.93 8.23 -5.72
CA VAL A 238 19.21 6.86 -5.28
C VAL A 238 20.56 6.47 -5.85
N GLY A 239 21.46 5.98 -4.99
CA GLY A 239 22.80 5.57 -5.40
C GLY A 239 22.77 4.35 -6.31
N GLU A 240 23.75 4.24 -7.21
CA GLU A 240 23.86 3.12 -8.16
C GLU A 240 23.89 1.76 -7.44
N SER A 241 24.62 1.65 -6.33
CA SER A 241 24.67 0.42 -5.52
C SER A 241 23.30 -0.05 -5.01
N VAL A 242 22.40 0.89 -4.71
CA VAL A 242 21.02 0.58 -4.27
C VAL A 242 20.18 0.12 -5.46
N VAL A 243 20.34 0.75 -6.63
CA VAL A 243 19.70 0.32 -7.88
C VAL A 243 20.14 -1.11 -8.24
N ASP A 244 21.44 -1.37 -8.17
CA ASP A 244 22.02 -2.68 -8.45
C ASP A 244 21.52 -3.75 -7.48
N ALA A 245 21.40 -3.42 -6.19
CA ALA A 245 20.83 -4.32 -5.19
C ALA A 245 19.35 -4.67 -5.50
N ILE A 246 18.52 -3.68 -5.88
CA ILE A 246 17.14 -3.91 -6.30
C ILE A 246 17.10 -4.84 -7.52
N LEU A 247 17.92 -4.57 -8.53
CA LEU A 247 17.97 -5.38 -9.75
C LEU A 247 18.45 -6.80 -9.45
N ALA A 248 19.48 -6.97 -8.63
CA ALA A 248 20.00 -8.27 -8.24
C ALA A 248 18.92 -9.09 -7.51
N ILE A 249 18.27 -8.54 -6.49
CA ILE A 249 17.22 -9.24 -5.72
C ILE A 249 16.05 -9.64 -6.63
N VAL A 250 15.51 -8.70 -7.42
CA VAL A 250 14.34 -8.96 -8.27
C VAL A 250 14.67 -9.95 -9.40
N ARG A 251 15.82 -9.81 -10.07
CA ARG A 251 16.19 -10.72 -11.17
C ARG A 251 16.53 -12.11 -10.67
N ASN A 252 17.23 -12.23 -9.54
CA ASN A 252 17.55 -13.53 -8.95
C ASN A 252 16.33 -14.25 -8.37
N GLY A 253 15.22 -13.54 -8.12
CA GLY A 253 13.93 -14.15 -7.76
C GLY A 253 13.20 -14.82 -8.93
N ARG A 254 13.70 -14.72 -10.17
CA ARG A 254 13.06 -15.32 -11.35
C ARG A 254 13.66 -16.71 -11.63
N PRO A 255 12.86 -17.78 -11.60
CA PRO A 255 13.38 -19.14 -11.78
C PRO A 255 14.05 -19.36 -13.15
N ASP A 256 13.61 -18.65 -14.19
CA ASP A 256 14.14 -18.84 -15.55
C ASP A 256 15.49 -18.14 -15.81
N SER A 257 15.90 -17.19 -14.96
CA SER A 257 17.08 -16.35 -15.20
C SER A 257 18.08 -16.31 -14.05
N THR A 258 17.83 -17.06 -12.99
CA THR A 258 18.65 -17.07 -11.77
C THR A 258 19.58 -18.28 -11.77
N ASP A 259 20.79 -18.08 -11.24
CA ASP A 259 21.74 -19.18 -10.97
C ASP A 259 21.53 -19.79 -9.58
N ILE A 260 20.56 -19.30 -8.80
CA ILE A 260 20.26 -19.81 -7.46
C ILE A 260 19.39 -21.07 -7.57
N ASP A 261 19.99 -22.24 -7.35
CA ASP A 261 19.33 -23.55 -7.44
C ASP A 261 18.07 -23.68 -6.58
N GLU A 262 18.03 -23.02 -5.42
CA GLU A 262 16.86 -23.01 -4.55
C GLU A 262 15.67 -22.30 -5.21
N VAL A 263 15.92 -21.14 -5.85
CA VAL A 263 14.88 -20.39 -6.57
C VAL A 263 14.42 -21.19 -7.78
N ARG A 264 15.34 -21.73 -8.58
CA ARG A 264 15.02 -22.53 -9.76
C ARG A 264 14.14 -23.74 -9.45
N ARG A 265 14.41 -24.41 -8.32
CA ARG A 265 13.68 -25.63 -7.92
C ARG A 265 12.37 -25.35 -7.21
N ASN A 266 12.26 -24.24 -6.47
CA ASN A 266 11.14 -24.02 -5.56
C ASN A 266 10.14 -22.98 -6.06
N VAL A 267 10.56 -22.03 -6.91
CA VAL A 267 9.72 -20.92 -7.39
C VAL A 267 9.04 -21.30 -8.70
N ALA A 268 7.71 -21.20 -8.73
CA ALA A 268 6.89 -21.42 -9.92
C ALA A 268 6.94 -20.23 -10.88
N TRP A 269 6.90 -19.01 -10.35
CA TRP A 269 7.07 -17.77 -11.10
C TRP A 269 7.61 -16.67 -10.19
N GLY A 270 8.40 -15.76 -10.78
CA GLY A 270 9.14 -14.73 -10.04
C GLY A 270 8.72 -13.29 -10.38
N PRO A 271 9.34 -12.31 -9.71
CA PRO A 271 8.86 -10.94 -9.71
C PRO A 271 9.18 -10.20 -11.01
N GLY A 272 8.18 -9.49 -11.55
CA GLY A 272 8.30 -8.67 -12.76
C GLY A 272 8.97 -7.30 -12.52
N PRO A 273 9.12 -6.47 -13.57
CA PRO A 273 9.69 -5.12 -13.46
C PRO A 273 8.97 -4.19 -12.47
N ARG A 274 7.67 -4.42 -12.25
CA ARG A 274 6.88 -3.69 -11.24
C ARG A 274 7.41 -3.87 -9.82
N ALA A 275 8.01 -5.02 -9.50
CA ALA A 275 8.67 -5.21 -8.20
C ALA A 275 9.86 -4.25 -8.02
N SER A 276 10.67 -4.05 -9.07
CA SER A 276 11.79 -3.09 -9.02
C SER A 276 11.30 -1.65 -8.87
N GLN A 277 10.22 -1.29 -9.57
CA GLN A 277 9.58 0.03 -9.44
C GLN A 277 8.98 0.23 -8.05
N ALA A 278 8.32 -0.79 -7.51
CA ALA A 278 7.74 -0.79 -6.17
C ALA A 278 8.81 -0.59 -5.09
N LEU A 279 9.90 -1.37 -5.16
CA LEU A 279 11.05 -1.18 -4.27
C LEU A 279 11.60 0.23 -4.36
N MET A 280 11.86 0.73 -5.57
CA MET A 280 12.40 2.09 -5.79
C MET A 280 11.54 3.19 -5.13
N LEU A 281 10.22 3.13 -5.27
CA LEU A 281 9.32 4.09 -4.63
C LEU A 281 9.25 3.90 -3.11
N ALA A 282 9.15 2.66 -2.65
CA ALA A 282 9.02 2.33 -1.23
C ALA A 282 10.28 2.69 -0.43
N ILE A 283 11.49 2.44 -0.95
CA ILE A 283 12.74 2.79 -0.26
C ILE A 283 12.90 4.30 -0.10
N ARG A 284 12.46 5.10 -1.07
CA ARG A 284 12.49 6.56 -0.97
C ARG A 284 11.56 7.06 0.12
N ALA A 285 10.33 6.52 0.15
CA ALA A 285 9.36 6.85 1.19
C ALA A 285 9.88 6.45 2.58
N ARG A 286 10.47 5.25 2.73
CA ARG A 286 11.05 4.77 3.98
C ARG A 286 12.22 5.63 4.45
N ALA A 287 13.13 6.00 3.55
CA ALA A 287 14.26 6.86 3.90
C ALA A 287 13.79 8.19 4.50
N VAL A 288 12.79 8.84 3.90
CA VAL A 288 12.26 10.12 4.42
C VAL A 288 11.45 9.92 5.69
N LEU A 289 10.70 8.82 5.82
CA LEU A 289 10.00 8.46 7.06
C LEU A 289 11.00 8.34 8.23
N ASP A 290 12.20 7.83 7.96
CA ASP A 290 13.32 7.75 8.91
C ASP A 290 14.12 9.07 9.05
N GLY A 291 13.71 10.15 8.38
CA GLY A 291 14.39 11.44 8.41
C GLY A 291 15.68 11.51 7.58
N ARG A 292 15.93 10.54 6.70
CA ARG A 292 17.10 10.48 5.81
C ARG A 292 16.79 11.10 4.44
N LEU A 293 17.82 11.70 3.84
CA LEU A 293 17.72 12.39 2.54
C LEU A 293 17.93 11.47 1.33
N ALA A 294 18.39 10.23 1.56
CA ALA A 294 18.62 9.24 0.53
C ALA A 294 18.44 7.82 1.10
N PRO A 295 17.94 6.88 0.29
CA PRO A 295 17.84 5.48 0.69
C PRO A 295 19.18 4.76 0.64
N SER A 296 19.21 3.63 1.32
CA SER A 296 20.34 2.72 1.49
C SER A 296 19.95 1.29 1.08
N ILE A 297 20.91 0.36 1.12
CA ILE A 297 20.63 -1.05 0.87
C ILE A 297 19.72 -1.63 1.98
N ASP A 298 19.85 -1.17 3.23
CA ASP A 298 18.99 -1.58 4.35
C ASP A 298 17.51 -1.28 4.09
N ASP A 299 17.22 -0.23 3.32
CA ASP A 299 15.87 0.09 2.88
C ASP A 299 15.30 -0.98 1.96
N VAL A 300 16.12 -1.44 1.01
CA VAL A 300 15.77 -2.52 0.07
C VAL A 300 15.52 -3.81 0.83
N LEU A 301 16.41 -4.15 1.77
CA LEU A 301 16.33 -5.39 2.54
C LEU A 301 15.05 -5.47 3.36
N ALA A 302 14.71 -4.43 4.13
CA ALA A 302 13.50 -4.51 4.96
C ALA A 302 12.19 -4.25 4.20
N LEU A 303 12.24 -3.82 2.94
CA LEU A 303 11.07 -3.77 2.05
C LEU A 303 10.99 -4.93 1.06
N ALA A 304 11.97 -5.84 1.04
CA ALA A 304 11.98 -6.98 0.12
C ALA A 304 10.78 -7.89 0.34
N HIS A 305 10.51 -8.30 1.59
CA HIS A 305 9.36 -9.14 1.91
C HIS A 305 8.01 -8.51 1.52
N PRO A 306 7.64 -7.31 2.00
CA PRO A 306 6.33 -6.75 1.68
C PRO A 306 6.16 -6.42 0.18
N VAL A 307 7.24 -6.22 -0.57
CA VAL A 307 7.14 -6.02 -2.04
C VAL A 307 7.03 -7.34 -2.80
N LEU A 308 7.73 -8.40 -2.36
CA LEU A 308 7.91 -9.62 -3.16
C LEU A 308 6.91 -10.74 -2.83
N ARG A 309 6.36 -10.80 -1.62
CA ARG A 309 5.44 -11.88 -1.18
C ARG A 309 4.29 -12.15 -2.14
N HIS A 310 3.67 -11.10 -2.67
CA HIS A 310 2.54 -11.19 -3.61
C HIS A 310 2.97 -11.14 -5.08
N ARG A 311 4.28 -11.10 -5.35
CA ARG A 311 4.87 -11.04 -6.70
C ARG A 311 5.70 -12.28 -7.03
N MET A 312 5.54 -13.34 -6.23
CA MET A 312 6.23 -14.61 -6.39
C MET A 312 5.31 -15.72 -5.91
N ALA A 313 5.45 -16.91 -6.48
CA ALA A 313 4.78 -18.09 -5.93
C ALA A 313 5.70 -19.31 -5.95
N LEU A 314 5.58 -20.14 -4.92
CA LEU A 314 6.21 -21.46 -4.88
C LEU A 314 5.42 -22.47 -5.71
N ASN A 315 6.14 -23.44 -6.27
CA ASN A 315 5.52 -24.61 -6.89
C ASN A 315 4.96 -25.57 -5.82
N PHE A 316 4.17 -26.55 -6.27
CA PHE A 316 3.47 -27.47 -5.37
C PHE A 316 4.42 -28.33 -4.53
N ALA A 317 5.52 -28.81 -5.13
CA ALA A 317 6.50 -29.64 -4.43
C ALA A 317 7.16 -28.89 -3.28
N ALA A 318 7.62 -27.66 -3.52
CA ALA A 318 8.22 -26.81 -2.50
C ALA A 318 7.26 -26.53 -1.33
N ARG A 319 5.97 -26.28 -1.61
CA ARG A 319 4.96 -26.11 -0.56
C ARG A 319 4.77 -27.39 0.26
N ALA A 320 4.75 -28.55 -0.39
CA ALA A 320 4.62 -29.84 0.29
C ALA A 320 5.83 -30.16 1.18
N GLU A 321 7.01 -29.67 0.82
CA GLU A 321 8.26 -29.78 1.59
C GLU A 321 8.39 -28.73 2.71
N GLY A 322 7.40 -27.84 2.86
CA GLY A 322 7.40 -26.79 3.90
C GLY A 322 8.28 -25.59 3.58
N VAL A 323 8.74 -25.43 2.33
CA VAL A 323 9.44 -24.22 1.89
C VAL A 323 8.48 -23.04 1.94
N THR A 324 8.97 -21.89 2.42
CA THR A 324 8.18 -20.65 2.52
C THR A 324 8.69 -19.61 1.53
N LEU A 325 7.80 -18.70 1.10
CA LEU A 325 8.24 -17.57 0.29
C LEU A 325 9.21 -16.67 1.07
N ASP A 326 8.98 -16.49 2.37
CA ASP A 326 9.85 -15.69 3.22
C ASP A 326 11.29 -16.25 3.26
N SER A 327 11.47 -17.57 3.39
CA SER A 327 12.81 -18.18 3.36
C SER A 327 13.52 -17.99 2.01
N VAL A 328 12.78 -18.03 0.89
CA VAL A 328 13.33 -17.74 -0.44
C VAL A 328 13.73 -16.27 -0.55
N ILE A 329 12.90 -15.34 -0.07
CA ILE A 329 13.21 -13.90 -0.08
C ILE A 329 14.42 -13.59 0.79
N ASP A 330 14.54 -14.20 1.96
CA ASP A 330 15.72 -14.11 2.81
C ASP A 330 16.99 -14.54 2.08
N ARG A 331 16.91 -15.64 1.31
CA ARG A 331 18.02 -16.14 0.50
C ARG A 331 18.43 -15.15 -0.60
N LEU A 332 17.46 -14.50 -1.25
CA LEU A 332 17.72 -13.44 -2.24
C LEU A 332 18.40 -12.21 -1.61
N CYS A 333 18.07 -11.90 -0.37
CA CYS A 333 18.58 -10.75 0.37
C CYS A 333 19.98 -10.98 0.98
N ALA A 334 20.33 -12.24 1.29
CA ALA A 334 21.56 -12.58 2.01
C ALA A 334 22.87 -12.02 1.43
N PRO A 335 23.08 -11.93 0.09
CA PRO A 335 24.31 -11.37 -0.48
C PRO A 335 24.49 -9.85 -0.27
N HIS A 336 23.45 -9.17 0.19
CA HIS A 336 23.41 -7.71 0.32
C HIS A 336 23.40 -7.24 1.79
N ARG A 337 23.54 -8.16 2.75
CA ARG A 337 23.62 -7.90 4.20
C ARG A 337 25.05 -7.60 4.65
#